data_AF-A0A1L9P8E6-F1
#
_entry.id   AF-A0A1L9P8E6-F1
#
_cell.length_a   1.000
_cell.length_b   1.000
_cell.length_c   1.000
_cell.angle_alpha   90.00
_cell.angle_beta   90.00
_cell.angle_gamma   90.00
#
_symmetry.space_group_name_H-M   'P 1'
#
loop_
_entity.id
_entity.type
_entity.pdbx_description
1 polymer ?
#
loop_
_entity_poly.entity_id
_entity_poly.type
_entity_poly.pdbx_seq_one_letter_code
_entity_poly.pdbx_strand_id
1 'polypeptide(L)'
;INTPSHTIAGRSAFNITAEFDGYDQQVAFVLEPNRGLITQETRIRYLDSGQNIEDAEPIPEQSYDVTKGAVWTKLPGQPWNEVGWARLMVTREGPSPLFEGTFTISDEVFEIQTQDAGSSGTAKGGELKVYPASAIDSTDSAGLASNGTGCMTAPGSVFHKRQTSSSETTSGFGSSSDCFDTERVAYIGIAIDCSYRNSFDSDADARRNVINVVNTASVVFESSFNIALAIQDMVMSESECSNSTPAAHQWNMPCSTGDLSSRLNKFGDWRSTVQDTNAFWTLMTGCVPPAGEVGESWVGQVCKTQYDPFGSGTGANVVAHSKTEWQVFAHESAHMFGANHDCSSDSCSSNQDPSEDCCPLSSSVCDAKEEYLMNPIAHKRITGFSACTVGSICSKISQAAIDTQCLVTPKEVEELGGKVNLPDGQCGNGIVETGEACDCGGDSCDESGARCCDPTTCQWKDEDSCSLSQHGSG
;
A
#
# COMPACT_ATOMS: atom_id res chain seq x y z
N ILE A 1 -20.46 0.55 -14.68
CA ILE A 1 -20.76 0.28 -13.26
C ILE A 1 -22.20 -0.20 -13.15
N ASN A 2 -22.50 -1.34 -12.53
CA ASN A 2 -23.89 -1.84 -12.46
C ASN A 2 -24.60 -1.37 -11.18
N THR A 3 -24.75 -0.06 -11.04
CA THR A 3 -25.64 0.57 -10.07
C THR A 3 -26.74 1.32 -10.82
N PRO A 4 -27.94 1.57 -10.23
CA PRO A 4 -29.01 2.29 -10.91
C PRO A 4 -28.60 3.69 -11.42
N SER A 5 -27.71 4.36 -10.70
CA SER A 5 -27.16 5.68 -11.04
C SER A 5 -25.85 5.61 -11.84
N HIS A 6 -25.26 4.43 -11.97
CA HIS A 6 -23.89 4.22 -12.46
C HIS A 6 -22.79 4.97 -11.67
N THR A 7 -23.07 5.30 -10.41
CA THR A 7 -22.15 5.97 -9.46
C THR A 7 -21.76 5.05 -8.30
N ILE A 8 -20.62 5.34 -7.66
CA ILE A 8 -20.05 4.69 -6.47
C ILE A 8 -20.41 5.48 -5.21
N ALA A 9 -20.57 6.80 -5.31
CA ALA A 9 -20.95 7.66 -4.21
C ALA A 9 -22.11 7.09 -3.37
N GLY A 10 -21.92 7.04 -2.05
CA GLY A 10 -22.90 6.51 -1.09
C GLY A 10 -23.11 4.99 -1.10
N ARG A 11 -22.37 4.22 -1.92
CA ARG A 11 -22.47 2.76 -2.00
C ARG A 11 -21.55 2.08 -0.97
N SER A 12 -22.06 1.03 -0.33
CA SER A 12 -21.23 0.10 0.45
C SER A 12 -20.64 -1.01 -0.41
N ALA A 13 -21.28 -1.38 -1.52
CA ALA A 13 -20.78 -2.34 -2.49
C ALA A 13 -21.38 -2.05 -3.87
N PHE A 14 -20.64 -2.42 -4.92
CA PHE A 14 -21.05 -2.31 -6.31
C PHE A 14 -20.30 -3.34 -7.16
N ASN A 15 -20.62 -3.41 -8.46
CA ASN A 15 -19.81 -4.20 -9.37
C ASN A 15 -19.60 -3.52 -10.72
N ILE A 16 -18.51 -3.91 -11.36
CA ILE A 16 -18.14 -3.52 -12.73
C ILE A 16 -18.04 -4.80 -13.54
N THR A 17 -18.81 -4.91 -14.63
CA THR A 17 -18.67 -6.01 -15.58
C THR A 17 -17.88 -5.54 -16.79
N ALA A 18 -16.92 -6.35 -17.21
CA ALA A 18 -16.08 -6.11 -18.38
C ALA A 18 -15.94 -7.38 -19.22
N GLU A 19 -15.70 -7.19 -20.50
CA GLU A 19 -15.29 -8.22 -21.45
C GLU A 19 -13.92 -7.79 -21.97
N PHE A 20 -12.96 -8.72 -22.01
CA PHE A 20 -11.60 -8.42 -22.47
C PHE A 20 -11.38 -9.08 -23.83
N ASP A 21 -10.82 -8.33 -24.77
CA ASP A 21 -10.46 -8.87 -26.08
C ASP A 21 -9.45 -10.02 -25.90
N GLY A 22 -9.76 -11.18 -26.48
CA GLY A 22 -8.95 -12.39 -26.33
C GLY A 22 -9.23 -13.21 -25.07
N TYR A 23 -10.22 -12.83 -24.25
CA TYR A 23 -10.68 -13.60 -23.10
C TYR A 23 -12.16 -13.98 -23.24
N ASP A 24 -12.45 -15.27 -23.42
CA ASP A 24 -13.79 -15.77 -23.75
C ASP A 24 -14.80 -15.75 -22.57
N GLN A 25 -14.39 -15.26 -21.40
CA GLN A 25 -15.23 -15.22 -20.20
C GLN A 25 -15.61 -13.79 -19.85
N GLN A 26 -16.85 -13.59 -19.39
CA GLN A 26 -17.23 -12.33 -18.78
C GLN A 26 -16.54 -12.20 -17.41
N VAL A 27 -16.01 -11.01 -17.12
CA VAL A 27 -15.36 -10.71 -15.85
C VAL A 27 -16.21 -9.70 -15.10
N ALA A 28 -16.44 -9.94 -13.81
CA ALA A 28 -17.08 -8.99 -12.91
C ALA A 28 -16.17 -8.71 -11.72
N PHE A 29 -15.92 -7.44 -11.48
CA PHE A 29 -15.29 -6.94 -10.27
C PHE A 29 -16.40 -6.63 -9.27
N VAL A 30 -16.48 -7.36 -8.17
CA VAL A 30 -17.40 -7.09 -7.05
C VAL A 30 -16.60 -6.33 -6.00
N LEU A 31 -16.92 -5.05 -5.84
CA LEU A 31 -16.06 -4.06 -5.19
C LEU A 31 -16.79 -3.32 -4.08
N GLU A 32 -16.01 -2.84 -3.12
CA GLU A 32 -16.40 -1.87 -2.10
C GLU A 32 -15.34 -0.75 -2.04
N PRO A 33 -15.71 0.47 -1.62
CA PRO A 33 -14.74 1.53 -1.36
C PRO A 33 -13.75 1.10 -0.27
N ASN A 34 -12.44 1.24 -0.52
CA ASN A 34 -11.40 0.92 0.46
C ASN A 34 -11.14 2.11 1.39
N ARG A 35 -12.14 2.46 2.19
CA ARG A 35 -12.11 3.63 3.10
C ARG A 35 -11.07 3.52 4.22
N GLY A 36 -10.53 2.33 4.45
CA GLY A 36 -9.45 2.12 5.43
C GLY A 36 -8.07 2.46 4.89
N LEU A 37 -7.86 2.43 3.57
CA LEU A 37 -6.54 2.67 2.96
C LEU A 37 -6.15 4.15 3.01
N ILE A 38 -7.09 5.02 2.68
CA ILE A 38 -6.95 6.47 2.77
C ILE A 38 -8.14 6.95 3.56
N THR A 39 -7.86 7.65 4.65
CA THR A 39 -8.89 8.26 5.49
C THR A 39 -8.89 9.76 5.25
N GLN A 40 -9.88 10.46 5.77
CA GLN A 40 -9.87 11.93 5.77
C GLN A 40 -8.68 12.49 6.56
N GLU A 41 -8.15 11.68 7.47
CA GLU A 41 -6.96 11.95 8.25
C GLU A 41 -5.63 11.74 7.53
N THR A 42 -5.67 11.27 6.28
CA THR A 42 -4.45 11.14 5.50
C THR A 42 -3.90 12.53 5.19
N ARG A 43 -2.73 12.84 5.73
CA ARG A 43 -2.09 14.17 5.60
C ARG A 43 -1.09 14.16 4.46
N ILE A 44 -1.30 15.01 3.47
CA ILE A 44 -0.33 15.21 2.38
C ILE A 44 0.42 16.52 2.62
N ARG A 45 1.74 16.44 2.65
CA ARG A 45 2.65 17.55 2.87
C ARG A 45 3.62 17.65 1.72
N TYR A 46 3.94 18.87 1.31
CA TYR A 46 4.92 19.13 0.26
C TYR A 46 6.18 19.72 0.89
N LEU A 47 7.36 19.27 0.44
CA LEU A 47 8.63 19.87 0.81
C LEU A 47 9.00 20.91 -0.24
N ASP A 48 9.10 22.17 0.17
CA ASP A 48 9.46 23.27 -0.72
C ASP A 48 10.93 23.20 -1.19
N SER A 49 11.31 24.13 -2.08
CA SER A 49 12.70 24.27 -2.56
C SER A 49 13.74 24.56 -1.46
N GLY A 50 13.32 25.09 -0.30
CA GLY A 50 14.13 25.25 0.90
C GLY A 50 14.14 24.00 1.80
N GLN A 51 13.38 22.98 1.43
CA GLN A 51 13.11 21.74 2.15
C GLN A 51 12.52 21.98 3.52
N ASN A 52 11.65 22.98 3.61
CA ASN A 52 10.70 23.11 4.70
C ASN A 52 9.43 22.37 4.30
N ILE A 53 8.76 21.79 5.30
CA ILE A 53 7.42 21.24 5.14
C ILE A 53 6.46 22.42 5.01
N GLU A 54 5.83 22.56 3.85
CA GLU A 54 4.66 23.43 3.71
C GLU A 54 3.49 22.81 4.48
N ASP A 55 2.58 23.67 4.97
CA ASP A 55 1.40 23.22 5.72
C ASP A 55 0.64 22.15 4.92
N ALA A 56 0.10 21.16 5.65
CA ALA A 56 -0.66 20.09 5.01
C ALA A 56 -1.88 20.69 4.30
N GLU A 57 -1.92 20.58 2.98
CA GLU A 57 -3.14 20.87 2.24
C GLU A 57 -4.12 19.71 2.45
N PRO A 58 -5.42 19.99 2.66
CA PRO A 58 -6.44 18.94 2.59
C PRO A 58 -6.27 18.18 1.28
N ILE A 59 -6.43 16.85 1.30
CA ILE A 59 -6.34 16.09 0.05
C ILE A 59 -7.38 16.68 -0.89
N PRO A 60 -6.99 17.21 -2.06
CA PRO A 60 -7.94 17.71 -3.04
C PRO A 60 -8.95 16.59 -3.32
N GLU A 61 -10.25 16.92 -3.39
CA GLU A 61 -11.31 15.96 -3.71
C GLU A 61 -10.80 14.99 -4.78
N GLN A 62 -10.54 13.75 -4.36
CA GLN A 62 -9.74 12.85 -5.18
C GLN A 62 -10.53 12.57 -6.45
N SER A 63 -9.90 12.74 -7.62
CA SER A 63 -10.53 12.43 -8.90
C SER A 63 -10.68 10.92 -9.13
N TYR A 64 -10.57 10.11 -8.07
CA TYR A 64 -10.68 8.67 -8.12
C TYR A 64 -11.17 8.06 -6.80
N ASP A 65 -11.94 6.98 -6.92
CA ASP A 65 -12.34 6.13 -5.79
C ASP A 65 -11.41 4.92 -5.67
N VAL A 66 -10.75 4.77 -4.52
CA VAL A 66 -9.94 3.59 -4.23
C VAL A 66 -10.83 2.46 -3.73
N THR A 67 -10.68 1.26 -4.30
CA THR A 67 -11.61 0.15 -4.07
C THR A 67 -10.86 -1.15 -3.78
N LYS A 68 -11.56 -2.05 -3.10
CA LYS A 68 -11.13 -3.43 -2.86
C LYS A 68 -12.27 -4.40 -3.15
N GLY A 69 -11.95 -5.64 -3.48
CA GLY A 69 -12.97 -6.68 -3.62
C GLY A 69 -12.48 -7.93 -4.34
N ALA A 70 -13.42 -8.60 -5.00
CA ALA A 70 -13.23 -9.92 -5.62
C ALA A 70 -13.47 -9.88 -7.13
N VAL A 71 -12.80 -10.79 -7.84
CA VAL A 71 -12.98 -11.04 -9.27
C VAL A 71 -13.82 -12.28 -9.45
N TRP A 72 -14.86 -12.15 -10.27
CA TRP A 72 -15.77 -13.22 -10.63
C TRP A 72 -15.72 -13.42 -12.14
N THR A 73 -15.79 -14.68 -12.58
CA THR A 73 -15.87 -15.02 -13.99
C THR A 73 -17.13 -15.82 -14.30
N LYS A 74 -17.59 -15.71 -15.54
CA LYS A 74 -18.71 -16.49 -16.05
C LYS A 74 -18.40 -17.06 -17.42
N LEU A 75 -18.34 -18.39 -17.48
CA LEU A 75 -18.31 -19.14 -18.73
C LEU A 75 -19.72 -19.21 -19.35
N PRO A 76 -19.83 -19.32 -20.68
CA PRO A 76 -21.10 -19.53 -21.36
C PRO A 76 -21.87 -20.73 -20.76
N GLY A 77 -23.06 -20.48 -20.24
CA GLY A 77 -23.92 -21.51 -19.65
C GLY A 77 -23.56 -21.96 -18.23
N GLN A 78 -22.57 -21.34 -17.58
CA GLN A 78 -22.16 -21.62 -16.20
C GLN A 78 -22.59 -20.48 -15.24
N PRO A 79 -22.69 -20.74 -13.93
CA PRO A 79 -22.85 -19.68 -12.93
C PRO A 79 -21.58 -18.83 -12.80
N TRP A 80 -21.72 -17.67 -12.16
CA TRP A 80 -20.57 -16.86 -11.74
C TRP A 80 -19.78 -17.61 -10.66
N ASN A 81 -18.45 -17.61 -10.76
CA ASN A 81 -17.54 -18.13 -9.73
C ASN A 81 -16.52 -17.07 -9.36
N GLU A 82 -16.20 -16.97 -8.07
CA GLU A 82 -15.09 -16.17 -7.56
C GLU A 82 -13.76 -16.85 -7.92
N VAL A 83 -12.83 -16.09 -8.50
CA VAL A 83 -11.57 -16.63 -9.05
C VAL A 83 -10.34 -15.83 -8.65
N GLY A 84 -10.50 -14.76 -7.87
CA GLY A 84 -9.39 -13.93 -7.41
C GLY A 84 -9.86 -12.65 -6.72
N TRP A 85 -8.92 -11.76 -6.45
CA TRP A 85 -9.13 -10.48 -5.78
C TRP A 85 -8.90 -9.32 -6.75
N ALA A 86 -9.44 -8.14 -6.43
CA ALA A 86 -9.25 -6.91 -7.17
C ALA A 86 -8.94 -5.73 -6.24
N ARG A 87 -8.02 -4.87 -6.68
CA ARG A 87 -7.65 -3.59 -6.08
C ARG A 87 -7.61 -2.56 -7.19
N LEU A 88 -8.68 -1.75 -7.29
CA LEU A 88 -8.89 -0.85 -8.41
C LEU A 88 -9.06 0.58 -7.94
N MET A 89 -8.64 1.54 -8.75
CA MET A 89 -8.92 2.96 -8.60
C MET A 89 -9.82 3.39 -9.75
N VAL A 90 -11.03 3.85 -9.43
CA VAL A 90 -12.01 4.28 -10.43
C VAL A 90 -11.84 5.77 -10.66
N THR A 91 -11.28 6.16 -11.81
CA THR A 91 -11.00 7.56 -12.18
C THR A 91 -12.16 8.22 -12.93
N ARG A 92 -13.11 7.43 -13.44
CA ARG A 92 -14.33 7.93 -14.07
C ARG A 92 -15.50 7.00 -13.83
N GLU A 93 -16.58 7.53 -13.27
CA GLU A 93 -17.83 6.81 -13.09
C GLU A 93 -18.70 6.77 -14.37
N GLY A 94 -19.81 6.04 -14.31
CA GLY A 94 -20.81 6.00 -15.37
C GLY A 94 -20.96 4.62 -16.06
N PRO A 95 -21.67 4.59 -17.19
CA PRO A 95 -21.92 3.34 -17.92
C PRO A 95 -20.63 2.79 -18.58
N SER A 96 -19.66 3.67 -18.87
CA SER A 96 -18.34 3.31 -19.42
C SER A 96 -17.24 3.85 -18.50
N PRO A 97 -17.05 3.21 -17.33
CA PRO A 97 -16.12 3.69 -16.33
C PRO A 97 -14.67 3.59 -16.80
N LEU A 98 -13.82 4.46 -16.29
CA LEU A 98 -12.36 4.30 -16.37
C LEU A 98 -11.84 3.93 -14.99
N PHE A 99 -10.96 2.95 -14.97
CA PHE A 99 -10.34 2.47 -13.76
C PHE A 99 -9.03 1.79 -14.10
N GLU A 100 -8.12 1.79 -13.15
CA GLU A 100 -6.82 1.14 -13.23
C GLU A 100 -6.58 0.36 -11.94
N GLY A 101 -5.54 -0.48 -11.94
CA GLY A 101 -5.14 -1.22 -10.74
C GLY A 101 -4.80 -2.66 -11.04
N THR A 102 -4.81 -3.48 -9.99
CA THR A 102 -4.30 -4.85 -10.02
C THR A 102 -5.40 -5.83 -9.63
N PHE A 103 -5.44 -6.98 -10.29
CA PHE A 103 -6.34 -8.05 -9.93
C PHE A 103 -5.75 -9.42 -10.23
N THR A 104 -6.37 -10.47 -9.73
CA THR A 104 -5.97 -11.85 -10.01
C THR A 104 -7.09 -12.66 -10.63
N ILE A 105 -6.70 -13.60 -11.50
CA ILE A 105 -7.56 -14.70 -11.95
C ILE A 105 -6.74 -15.99 -11.82
N SER A 106 -7.17 -16.92 -10.97
CA SER A 106 -6.49 -18.21 -10.76
C SER A 106 -5.00 -18.03 -10.46
N ASP A 107 -4.67 -17.14 -9.51
CA ASP A 107 -3.33 -16.77 -9.05
C ASP A 107 -2.42 -16.05 -10.06
N GLU A 108 -2.86 -15.85 -11.31
CA GLU A 108 -2.16 -14.98 -12.24
C GLU A 108 -2.55 -13.51 -11.99
N VAL A 109 -1.54 -12.64 -11.89
CA VAL A 109 -1.72 -11.20 -11.70
C VAL A 109 -1.92 -10.51 -13.03
N PHE A 110 -2.90 -9.61 -13.06
CA PHE A 110 -3.20 -8.75 -14.19
C PHE A 110 -3.18 -7.28 -13.74
N GLU A 111 -2.69 -6.42 -14.61
CA GLU A 111 -2.70 -4.97 -14.44
C GLU A 111 -3.64 -4.34 -15.46
N ILE A 112 -4.48 -3.42 -14.98
CA ILE A 112 -5.35 -2.58 -15.80
C ILE A 112 -4.75 -1.19 -15.83
N GLN A 113 -4.52 -0.67 -17.04
CA GLN A 113 -4.02 0.68 -17.25
C GLN A 113 -4.99 1.46 -18.16
N THR A 114 -5.25 2.71 -17.80
CA THR A 114 -5.97 3.66 -18.65
C THR A 114 -5.00 4.30 -19.63
N GLN A 115 -5.23 4.18 -20.94
CA GLN A 115 -4.44 4.92 -21.91
C GLN A 115 -4.99 6.34 -22.09
N ASP A 116 -4.14 7.32 -21.82
CA ASP A 116 -4.36 8.69 -22.27
C ASP A 116 -4.24 8.77 -23.80
N ALA A 117 -4.88 9.78 -24.39
CA ALA A 117 -4.84 10.03 -25.83
C ALA A 117 -3.43 10.51 -26.26
N GLY A 118 -2.47 9.59 -26.35
CA GLY A 118 -1.12 9.85 -26.84
C GLY A 118 -1.10 10.14 -28.35
N SER A 119 -0.16 11.00 -28.77
CA SER A 119 -0.06 11.76 -30.03
C SER A 119 -0.04 10.99 -31.36
N SER A 120 -0.29 9.69 -31.38
CA SER A 120 -0.58 8.94 -32.59
C SER A 120 -2.09 8.97 -32.82
N GLY A 121 -2.54 9.74 -33.82
CA GLY A 121 -3.94 10.11 -34.09
C GLY A 121 -4.93 8.97 -34.44
N THR A 122 -4.81 7.81 -33.80
CA THR A 122 -5.69 6.64 -33.92
C THR A 122 -6.22 6.13 -32.57
N ALA A 123 -5.61 6.48 -31.43
CA ALA A 123 -6.12 6.08 -30.11
C ALA A 123 -7.17 7.08 -29.62
N LYS A 124 -8.40 6.63 -29.35
CA LYS A 124 -9.39 7.43 -28.63
C LYS A 124 -9.04 7.35 -27.15
N GLY A 125 -8.74 8.49 -26.51
CA GLY A 125 -8.45 8.51 -25.07
C GLY A 125 -9.55 7.84 -24.24
N GLY A 126 -9.15 7.14 -23.18
CA GLY A 126 -10.06 6.37 -22.32
C GLY A 126 -10.29 4.92 -22.75
N GLU A 127 -9.29 4.29 -23.37
CA GLU A 127 -9.26 2.84 -23.59
C GLU A 127 -8.57 2.15 -22.39
N LEU A 128 -9.18 1.06 -21.90
CA LEU A 128 -8.61 0.23 -20.84
C LEU A 128 -7.82 -0.91 -21.47
N LYS A 129 -6.56 -1.07 -21.03
CA LYS A 129 -5.74 -2.21 -21.44
C LYS A 129 -5.44 -3.09 -20.25
N VAL A 130 -5.55 -4.39 -20.46
CA VAL A 130 -5.27 -5.41 -19.47
C VAL A 130 -4.06 -6.21 -19.94
N TYR A 131 -3.08 -6.34 -19.07
CA TYR A 131 -1.88 -7.12 -19.34
C TYR A 131 -1.69 -8.13 -18.22
N PRO A 132 -1.36 -9.39 -18.52
CA PRO A 132 -0.83 -10.26 -17.48
C PRO A 132 0.50 -9.65 -17.02
N ALA A 133 0.69 -9.52 -15.72
CA ALA A 133 1.94 -9.00 -15.16
C ALA A 133 3.12 -9.86 -15.64
N SER A 134 2.89 -11.14 -15.93
CA SER A 134 3.89 -12.07 -16.47
C SER A 134 4.35 -11.77 -17.91
N ALA A 135 3.66 -10.91 -18.67
CA ALA A 135 4.03 -10.57 -20.05
C ALA A 135 5.31 -9.71 -20.06
N ILE A 136 6.33 -10.23 -20.75
CA ILE A 136 7.55 -9.49 -21.05
C ILE A 136 7.18 -8.37 -22.02
N ASP A 137 7.30 -7.12 -21.56
CA ASP A 137 7.09 -5.95 -22.38
C ASP A 137 8.18 -5.85 -23.45
N SER A 138 7.84 -6.25 -24.67
CA SER A 138 8.77 -6.31 -25.81
C SER A 138 9.17 -4.96 -26.39
N THR A 139 8.68 -3.85 -25.82
CA THR A 139 8.76 -2.51 -26.43
C THR A 139 9.68 -1.50 -25.76
N ASP A 140 10.22 -1.76 -24.56
CA ASP A 140 11.06 -0.77 -23.87
C ASP A 140 12.56 -1.01 -24.09
N SER A 141 13.13 -0.24 -25.02
CA SER A 141 14.57 -0.10 -25.24
C SER A 141 15.26 0.85 -24.25
N ALA A 142 14.72 0.98 -23.02
CA ALA A 142 15.29 1.82 -21.96
C ALA A 142 15.73 0.97 -20.75
N GLY A 143 16.81 0.21 -20.93
CA GLY A 143 17.90 0.07 -19.94
C GLY A 143 17.65 -0.45 -18.52
N LEU A 144 16.46 -0.89 -18.12
CA LEU A 144 16.22 -1.54 -16.81
C LEU A 144 16.13 -3.05 -17.04
N ALA A 145 17.14 -3.76 -16.52
CA ALA A 145 17.49 -5.13 -16.88
C ALA A 145 16.32 -6.13 -16.84
N SER A 146 16.22 -6.91 -17.91
CA SER A 146 15.36 -8.10 -18.00
C SER A 146 15.88 -9.22 -17.10
N ASN A 147 14.97 -9.88 -16.39
CA ASN A 147 15.14 -11.05 -15.51
C ASN A 147 15.66 -10.78 -14.10
N GLY A 148 14.77 -10.28 -13.23
CA GLY A 148 14.94 -10.24 -11.78
C GLY A 148 15.54 -8.94 -11.26
N THR A 149 14.81 -8.26 -10.37
CA THR A 149 15.33 -7.14 -9.59
C THR A 149 15.59 -7.65 -8.18
N GLY A 150 16.81 -7.44 -7.67
CA GLY A 150 17.22 -7.95 -6.37
C GLY A 150 16.78 -7.03 -5.23
N CYS A 151 16.43 -7.59 -4.09
CA CYS A 151 16.42 -6.94 -2.79
C CYS A 151 17.69 -7.39 -2.07
N MET A 152 18.78 -6.62 -2.17
CA MET A 152 20.02 -6.97 -1.49
C MET A 152 20.04 -6.36 -0.09
N THR A 153 20.48 -7.16 0.89
CA THR A 153 21.29 -6.61 1.98
C THR A 153 22.75 -6.75 1.52
N ALA A 154 23.45 -5.63 1.28
CA ALA A 154 24.80 -5.67 0.69
C ALA A 154 25.75 -6.64 1.44
N PRO A 155 26.53 -7.48 0.74
CA PRO A 155 27.56 -8.31 1.36
C PRO A 155 28.78 -7.45 1.68
N GLY A 156 28.68 -6.68 2.77
CA GLY A 156 29.65 -5.65 3.14
C GLY A 156 30.07 -5.69 4.60
N SER A 157 30.48 -6.86 5.12
CA SER A 157 31.36 -7.05 6.30
C SER A 157 31.08 -6.31 7.64
N VAL A 158 29.97 -5.58 7.81
CA VAL A 158 29.62 -4.86 9.05
C VAL A 158 28.21 -5.21 9.56
N PHE A 159 27.43 -5.99 8.81
CA PHE A 159 25.98 -6.12 9.01
C PHE A 159 25.46 -7.52 9.38
N HIS A 160 26.18 -8.28 10.20
CA HIS A 160 25.61 -9.49 10.85
C HIS A 160 24.48 -9.19 11.86
N LYS A 161 24.07 -7.92 12.03
CA LYS A 161 22.98 -7.50 12.92
C LYS A 161 21.69 -7.09 12.20
N ARG A 162 21.70 -6.96 10.86
CA ARG A 162 20.51 -6.54 10.11
C ARG A 162 19.56 -7.68 9.78
N GLN A 163 20.07 -8.91 9.69
CA GLN A 163 19.30 -10.12 9.92
C GLN A 163 19.52 -10.51 11.38
N THR A 164 18.44 -10.62 12.16
CA THR A 164 18.55 -11.14 13.53
C THR A 164 18.60 -12.65 13.45
N SER A 165 19.66 -13.28 13.98
CA SER A 165 19.73 -14.74 14.11
C SER A 165 18.79 -15.20 15.23
N SER A 166 17.48 -15.14 14.98
CA SER A 166 16.51 -15.89 15.77
C SER A 166 16.39 -17.26 15.11
N SER A 167 16.71 -18.33 15.86
CA SER A 167 16.42 -19.70 15.44
C SER A 167 14.95 -19.78 15.03
N GLU A 168 14.68 -19.94 13.73
CA GLU A 168 13.34 -20.17 13.23
C GLU A 168 12.96 -21.60 13.64
N THR A 169 12.36 -21.74 14.83
CA THR A 169 11.97 -23.05 15.33
C THR A 169 10.93 -23.65 14.38
N THR A 170 11.24 -24.83 13.85
CA THR A 170 10.36 -25.64 12.97
C THR A 170 8.98 -26.00 13.56
N SER A 171 8.73 -25.62 14.82
CA SER A 171 7.42 -25.68 15.46
C SER A 171 6.57 -24.48 15.05
N GLY A 172 5.74 -24.64 14.01
CA GLY A 172 4.75 -23.62 13.62
C GLY A 172 4.68 -23.26 12.13
N PHE A 173 5.29 -24.05 11.24
CA PHE A 173 5.19 -23.81 9.78
C PHE A 173 3.75 -23.54 9.35
N GLY A 174 3.51 -22.32 8.85
CA GLY A 174 2.24 -21.91 8.25
C GLY A 174 1.06 -21.74 9.22
N SER A 175 1.27 -21.75 10.54
CA SER A 175 0.16 -21.53 11.48
C SER A 175 -0.15 -20.03 11.58
N SER A 176 -1.27 -19.61 11.00
CA SER A 176 -1.83 -18.26 11.22
C SER A 176 -2.51 -18.10 12.59
N SER A 177 -2.58 -19.18 13.40
CA SER A 177 -3.16 -19.16 14.76
C SER A 177 -2.50 -18.17 15.71
N ASP A 178 -1.25 -17.81 15.42
CA ASP A 178 -0.43 -16.95 16.28
C ASP A 178 -0.48 -15.49 15.81
N CYS A 179 -1.16 -15.21 14.70
CA CYS A 179 -1.45 -13.86 14.22
C CYS A 179 -2.67 -13.26 14.92
N PHE A 180 -3.06 -12.03 14.55
CA PHE A 180 -4.21 -11.37 15.15
C PHE A 180 -5.53 -12.09 14.80
N ASP A 181 -6.30 -12.47 15.83
CA ASP A 181 -7.64 -13.05 15.67
C ASP A 181 -8.64 -12.10 15.00
N THR A 182 -8.41 -10.79 15.11
CA THR A 182 -9.24 -9.74 14.51
C THR A 182 -8.40 -8.76 13.71
N GLU A 183 -9.00 -8.15 12.70
CA GLU A 183 -8.28 -7.23 11.81
C GLU A 183 -7.60 -6.11 12.60
N ARG A 184 -6.36 -5.79 12.21
CA ARG A 184 -5.59 -4.64 12.69
C ARG A 184 -5.29 -3.71 11.53
N VAL A 185 -5.32 -2.42 11.78
CA VAL A 185 -4.90 -1.38 10.85
C VAL A 185 -3.52 -0.92 11.26
N ALA A 186 -2.57 -1.01 10.33
CA ALA A 186 -1.25 -0.42 10.43
C ALA A 186 -1.23 0.87 9.61
N TYR A 187 -1.30 2.01 10.29
CA TYR A 187 -1.09 3.31 9.65
C TYR A 187 0.37 3.48 9.26
N ILE A 188 0.64 3.90 8.03
CA ILE A 188 1.97 4.06 7.48
C ILE A 188 2.18 5.48 6.96
N GLY A 189 3.43 5.92 7.01
CA GLY A 189 3.87 7.13 6.33
C GLY A 189 4.59 6.81 5.02
N ILE A 190 4.39 7.64 4.00
CA ILE A 190 5.11 7.56 2.73
C ILE A 190 5.88 8.86 2.49
N ALA A 191 7.16 8.76 2.16
CA ALA A 191 7.94 9.87 1.64
C ALA A 191 8.25 9.63 0.17
N ILE A 192 7.99 10.61 -0.69
CA ILE A 192 8.27 10.58 -2.13
C ILE A 192 9.44 11.52 -2.38
N ASP A 193 10.58 10.98 -2.81
CA ASP A 193 11.74 11.80 -3.14
C ASP A 193 11.62 12.46 -4.52
N CYS A 194 12.52 13.41 -4.78
CA CYS A 194 12.57 14.17 -6.01
C CYS A 194 12.67 13.29 -7.26
N SER A 195 13.49 12.24 -7.19
CA SER A 195 13.73 11.35 -8.32
C SER A 195 12.51 10.49 -8.64
N TYR A 196 11.77 10.09 -7.60
CA TYR A 196 10.51 9.38 -7.76
C TYR A 196 9.45 10.30 -8.37
N ARG A 197 9.23 11.48 -7.79
CA ARG A 197 8.26 12.45 -8.31
C ARG A 197 8.54 12.79 -9.77
N ASN A 198 9.81 12.97 -10.14
CA ASN A 198 10.24 13.28 -11.50
C ASN A 198 10.06 12.12 -12.51
N SER A 199 9.75 10.91 -12.05
CA SER A 199 9.44 9.78 -12.94
C SER A 199 7.98 9.77 -13.44
N PHE A 200 7.15 10.69 -12.95
CA PHE A 200 5.74 10.83 -13.33
C PHE A 200 5.47 12.16 -14.01
N ASP A 201 4.42 12.20 -14.83
CA ASP A 201 3.99 13.40 -15.56
C ASP A 201 3.42 14.49 -14.63
N SER A 202 2.89 14.09 -13.46
CA SER A 202 2.33 15.02 -12.47
C SER A 202 2.38 14.47 -11.05
N ASP A 203 2.25 15.36 -10.06
CA ASP A 203 2.13 15.01 -8.64
C ASP A 203 0.92 14.11 -8.35
N ALA A 204 -0.15 14.31 -9.11
CA ALA A 204 -1.34 13.49 -9.02
C ALA A 204 -1.05 12.05 -9.47
N ASP A 205 -0.24 11.86 -10.52
CA ASP A 205 0.15 10.54 -11.02
C ASP A 205 1.11 9.84 -10.07
N ALA A 206 2.11 10.54 -9.53
CA ALA A 206 3.01 9.99 -8.52
C ALA A 206 2.24 9.53 -7.27
N ARG A 207 1.35 10.38 -6.76
CA ARG A 207 0.49 10.05 -5.61
C ARG A 207 -0.42 8.86 -5.90
N ARG A 208 -1.08 8.86 -7.05
CA ARG A 208 -1.99 7.79 -7.48
C ARG A 208 -1.26 6.46 -7.62
N ASN A 209 -0.05 6.44 -8.17
CA ASN A 209 0.77 5.23 -8.24
C ASN A 209 1.11 4.69 -6.84
N VAL A 210 1.57 5.55 -5.93
CA VAL A 210 1.89 5.15 -4.55
C VAL A 210 0.66 4.55 -3.84
N ILE A 211 -0.50 5.19 -3.98
CA ILE A 211 -1.75 4.67 -3.41
C ILE A 211 -2.08 3.29 -3.98
N ASN A 212 -1.92 3.08 -5.29
CA ASN A 212 -2.15 1.79 -5.93
C ASN A 212 -1.19 0.71 -5.41
N VAL A 213 0.09 1.07 -5.24
CA VAL A 213 1.13 0.19 -4.69
C VAL A 213 0.73 -0.29 -3.29
N VAL A 214 0.36 0.63 -2.39
CA VAL A 214 -0.07 0.28 -1.03
C VAL A 214 -1.39 -0.51 -1.05
N ASN A 215 -2.37 -0.10 -1.86
CA ASN A 215 -3.66 -0.80 -1.99
C ASN A 215 -3.47 -2.27 -2.42
N THR A 216 -2.58 -2.48 -3.38
CA THR A 216 -2.25 -3.81 -3.91
C THR A 216 -1.47 -4.63 -2.89
N ALA A 217 -0.41 -4.06 -2.30
CA ALA A 217 0.39 -4.73 -1.28
C ALA A 217 -0.42 -5.10 -0.03
N SER A 218 -1.42 -4.31 0.37
CA SER A 218 -2.28 -4.61 1.51
C SER A 218 -2.99 -5.97 1.39
N VAL A 219 -3.27 -6.46 0.17
CA VAL A 219 -3.93 -7.76 -0.05
C VAL A 219 -3.20 -8.90 0.64
N VAL A 220 -1.87 -8.95 0.52
CA VAL A 220 -1.08 -10.06 1.08
C VAL A 220 -0.92 -9.94 2.59
N PHE A 221 -1.01 -8.73 3.15
CA PHE A 221 -1.04 -8.52 4.60
C PHE A 221 -2.40 -8.86 5.22
N GLU A 222 -3.49 -8.46 4.56
CA GLU A 222 -4.85 -8.75 4.99
C GLU A 222 -5.09 -10.27 5.03
N SER A 223 -4.71 -10.96 3.95
CA SER A 223 -4.91 -12.41 3.82
C SER A 223 -3.97 -13.27 4.68
N SER A 224 -2.75 -12.80 4.94
CA SER A 224 -1.75 -13.60 5.68
C SER A 224 -1.71 -13.32 7.17
N PHE A 225 -1.94 -12.06 7.57
CA PHE A 225 -1.68 -11.59 8.93
C PHE A 225 -2.89 -10.94 9.61
N ASN A 226 -4.00 -10.76 8.87
CA ASN A 226 -5.14 -9.97 9.33
C ASN A 226 -4.76 -8.50 9.63
N ILE A 227 -3.85 -7.95 8.82
CA ILE A 227 -3.36 -6.58 8.93
C ILE A 227 -3.71 -5.82 7.65
N ALA A 228 -4.48 -4.76 7.76
CA ALA A 228 -4.71 -3.80 6.69
C ALA A 228 -3.66 -2.68 6.75
N LEU A 229 -3.04 -2.34 5.61
CA LEU A 229 -2.14 -1.21 5.51
C LEU A 229 -2.94 0.05 5.13
N ALA A 230 -2.67 1.17 5.81
CA ALA A 230 -3.39 2.42 5.62
C ALA A 230 -2.42 3.61 5.57
N ILE A 231 -2.52 4.46 4.56
CA ILE A 231 -1.66 5.65 4.46
C ILE A 231 -2.22 6.73 5.40
N GLN A 232 -1.47 7.12 6.42
CA GLN A 232 -1.83 8.21 7.32
C GLN A 232 -1.05 9.49 6.99
N ASP A 233 0.19 9.36 6.53
CA ASP A 233 1.02 10.49 6.17
C ASP A 233 1.66 10.30 4.80
N MET A 234 1.69 11.35 4.00
CA MET A 234 2.45 11.41 2.76
C MET A 234 3.24 12.72 2.71
N VAL A 235 4.55 12.62 2.46
CA VAL A 235 5.43 13.77 2.25
C VAL A 235 5.99 13.68 0.84
N MET A 236 5.80 14.71 0.02
CA MET A 236 6.23 14.74 -1.37
C MET A 236 7.25 15.86 -1.60
N SER A 237 8.40 15.49 -2.15
CA SER A 237 9.49 16.44 -2.44
C SER A 237 9.27 17.22 -3.74
N GLU A 238 10.06 18.27 -3.99
CA GLU A 238 10.19 18.85 -5.33
C GLU A 238 10.66 17.85 -6.39
N SER A 239 10.17 17.95 -7.63
CA SER A 239 10.61 17.04 -8.70
C SER A 239 12.08 17.25 -9.09
N GLU A 240 12.60 18.47 -8.92
CA GLU A 240 13.99 18.80 -9.20
C GLU A 240 14.90 18.45 -8.00
N CYS A 241 15.79 17.48 -8.19
CA CYS A 241 16.71 17.07 -7.14
C CYS A 241 17.83 18.10 -6.88
N SER A 242 17.97 18.53 -5.62
CA SER A 242 19.03 19.46 -5.19
C SER A 242 20.21 18.73 -4.53
N ASN A 243 21.44 19.19 -4.82
CA ASN A 243 22.64 18.73 -4.10
C ASN A 243 22.83 19.44 -2.74
N SER A 244 22.02 20.45 -2.43
CA SER A 244 22.11 21.26 -1.22
C SER A 244 20.87 21.04 -0.38
N THR A 245 20.88 19.94 0.37
CA THR A 245 19.77 19.53 1.22
C THR A 245 20.05 19.72 2.70
N PRO A 246 19.13 20.30 3.50
CA PRO A 246 19.27 20.37 4.94
C PRO A 246 19.50 18.99 5.56
N ALA A 247 20.20 18.96 6.70
CA ALA A 247 20.53 17.71 7.38
C ALA A 247 19.29 16.82 7.64
N ALA A 248 18.15 17.42 7.94
CA ALA A 248 16.89 16.73 8.22
C ALA A 248 16.29 16.00 7.00
N HIS A 249 16.64 16.40 5.77
CA HIS A 249 16.03 15.89 4.54
C HIS A 249 17.03 15.20 3.61
N GLN A 250 18.22 14.81 4.10
CA GLN A 250 19.27 14.24 3.24
C GLN A 250 18.88 12.94 2.52
N TRP A 251 17.76 12.33 2.88
CA TRP A 251 17.13 11.25 2.13
C TRP A 251 16.61 11.70 0.74
N ASN A 252 16.32 12.99 0.54
CA ASN A 252 15.92 13.62 -0.71
C ASN A 252 17.12 14.23 -1.47
N MET A 253 18.09 13.39 -1.80
CA MET A 253 19.27 13.78 -2.60
C MET A 253 19.22 13.13 -3.99
N PRO A 254 19.95 13.64 -5.01
CA PRO A 254 19.97 13.02 -6.33
C PRO A 254 20.56 11.60 -6.31
N CYS A 255 20.18 10.76 -7.26
CA CYS A 255 20.62 9.35 -7.34
C CYS A 255 22.13 9.16 -7.48
N SER A 256 22.88 10.19 -7.90
CA SER A 256 24.34 10.17 -7.92
C SER A 256 24.97 10.23 -6.53
N THR A 257 24.19 10.53 -5.49
CA THR A 257 24.65 10.67 -4.11
C THR A 257 24.23 9.46 -3.28
N GLY A 258 25.11 8.46 -3.22
CA GLY A 258 24.93 7.27 -2.39
C GLY A 258 24.02 6.20 -3.00
N ASP A 259 24.01 5.03 -2.37
CA ASP A 259 23.18 3.87 -2.69
C ASP A 259 21.91 3.80 -1.82
N LEU A 260 21.07 2.78 -2.02
CA LEU A 260 19.86 2.56 -1.21
C LEU A 260 20.20 2.44 0.27
N SER A 261 21.33 1.83 0.62
CA SER A 261 21.74 1.71 2.02
C SER A 261 22.05 3.03 2.68
N SER A 262 22.78 3.90 1.98
CA SER A 262 23.02 5.25 2.46
C SER A 262 21.72 6.06 2.59
N ARG A 263 20.75 5.83 1.70
CA ARG A 263 19.42 6.47 1.74
C ARG A 263 18.60 5.96 2.91
N LEU A 264 18.54 4.65 3.13
CA LEU A 264 17.85 4.03 4.27
C LEU A 264 18.40 4.56 5.59
N ASN A 265 19.72 4.68 5.73
CA ASN A 265 20.32 5.25 6.95
C ASN A 265 19.88 6.71 7.16
N LYS A 266 19.94 7.55 6.12
CA LYS A 266 19.51 8.96 6.21
C LYS A 266 18.01 9.12 6.45
N PHE A 267 17.21 8.23 5.86
CA PHE A 267 15.76 8.21 6.07
C PHE A 267 15.41 7.71 7.46
N GLY A 268 16.15 6.71 7.97
CA GLY A 268 16.06 6.23 9.34
C GLY A 268 16.42 7.31 10.37
N ASP A 269 17.45 8.13 10.09
CA ASP A 269 17.79 9.30 10.89
C ASP A 269 16.65 10.30 10.91
N TRP A 270 16.04 10.61 9.76
CA TRP A 270 14.87 11.46 9.69
C TRP A 270 13.68 10.86 10.47
N ARG A 271 13.38 9.57 10.30
CA ARG A 271 12.32 8.83 11.03
C ARG A 271 12.48 8.98 12.54
N SER A 272 13.71 9.01 13.05
CA SER A 272 14.03 9.25 14.47
C SER A 272 13.62 10.61 15.00
N THR A 273 13.42 11.59 14.12
CA THR A 273 12.97 12.94 14.47
C THR A 273 11.46 13.10 14.39
N VAL A 274 10.77 12.21 13.68
CA VAL A 274 9.31 12.28 13.44
C VAL A 274 8.56 11.66 14.62
N GLN A 275 7.73 12.47 15.27
CA GLN A 275 6.83 12.04 16.34
C GLN A 275 5.43 11.85 15.76
N ASP A 276 5.04 10.59 15.56
CA ASP A 276 3.75 10.18 15.02
C ASP A 276 3.35 8.80 15.57
N THR A 277 2.23 8.28 15.07
CA THR A 277 1.71 6.94 15.37
C THR A 277 1.89 5.95 14.22
N ASN A 278 2.64 6.33 13.17
CA ASN A 278 2.85 5.47 12.00
C ASN A 278 3.66 4.24 12.40
N ALA A 279 3.14 3.07 12.02
CA ALA A 279 3.78 1.77 12.17
C ALA A 279 5.15 1.73 11.52
N PHE A 280 5.30 2.31 10.34
CA PHE A 280 6.59 2.56 9.71
C PHE A 280 6.45 3.63 8.63
N TRP A 281 7.59 4.09 8.11
CA TRP A 281 7.68 4.96 6.95
C TRP A 281 8.37 4.27 5.78
N THR A 282 7.88 4.50 4.58
CA THR A 282 8.50 4.03 3.33
C THR A 282 8.97 5.21 2.49
N LEU A 283 10.24 5.21 2.10
CA LEU A 283 10.78 6.14 1.12
C LEU A 283 10.63 5.57 -0.29
N MET A 284 9.81 6.22 -1.11
CA MET A 284 9.68 5.94 -2.54
C MET A 284 10.74 6.75 -3.30
N THR A 285 11.62 6.07 -4.05
CA THR A 285 12.76 6.69 -4.77
C THR A 285 12.84 6.25 -6.23
N GLY A 286 13.22 7.14 -7.14
CA GLY A 286 13.55 6.79 -8.53
C GLY A 286 14.98 6.23 -8.67
N CYS A 287 15.73 6.15 -7.58
CA CYS A 287 17.14 5.79 -7.60
C CYS A 287 17.35 4.27 -7.57
N VAL A 288 17.55 3.70 -8.76
CA VAL A 288 17.91 2.29 -8.93
C VAL A 288 19.39 2.19 -9.30
N PRO A 289 20.26 1.57 -8.48
CA PRO A 289 21.65 1.36 -8.84
C PRO A 289 21.78 0.35 -10.00
N PRO A 290 22.88 0.36 -10.76
CA PRO A 290 23.12 -0.58 -11.87
C PRO A 290 23.08 -2.06 -11.46
N ALA A 291 23.28 -2.35 -10.18
CA ALA A 291 23.18 -3.70 -9.61
C ALA A 291 21.74 -4.24 -9.55
N GLY A 292 20.73 -3.40 -9.81
CA GLY A 292 19.31 -3.80 -9.83
C GLY A 292 18.67 -3.96 -8.45
N GLU A 293 19.27 -3.34 -7.42
CA GLU A 293 18.71 -3.28 -6.07
C GLU A 293 17.48 -2.37 -6.06
N VAL A 294 16.34 -2.86 -5.59
CA VAL A 294 15.06 -2.13 -5.67
C VAL A 294 14.39 -1.88 -4.31
N GLY A 295 14.92 -2.42 -3.22
CA GLY A 295 14.40 -2.19 -1.90
C GLY A 295 15.42 -2.50 -0.81
N GLU A 296 15.30 -1.81 0.33
CA GLU A 296 16.06 -2.10 1.56
C GLU A 296 15.25 -1.69 2.80
N SER A 297 15.28 -2.53 3.83
CA SER A 297 14.46 -2.38 5.02
C SER A 297 15.19 -2.78 6.31
N TRP A 298 14.84 -2.12 7.43
CA TRP A 298 15.24 -2.62 8.74
C TRP A 298 14.37 -3.82 9.17
N VAL A 299 14.92 -4.78 9.90
CA VAL A 299 14.14 -5.97 10.28
C VAL A 299 13.53 -5.80 11.67
N GLY A 300 12.22 -6.04 11.79
CA GLY A 300 11.50 -6.07 13.07
C GLY A 300 11.32 -4.71 13.74
N GLN A 301 11.38 -3.61 12.98
CA GLN A 301 11.31 -2.25 13.50
C GLN A 301 9.92 -1.61 13.37
N VAL A 302 8.86 -2.39 13.12
CA VAL A 302 7.48 -1.89 13.18
C VAL A 302 7.18 -1.22 14.53
N CYS A 303 6.40 -0.15 14.49
CA CYS A 303 6.07 0.79 15.58
C CYS A 303 7.28 1.49 16.23
N LYS A 304 8.50 1.36 15.71
CA LYS A 304 9.70 2.02 16.28
C LYS A 304 9.95 3.37 15.63
N THR A 305 9.87 4.41 16.45
CA THR A 305 10.25 5.78 16.03
C THR A 305 11.73 6.04 16.26
N GLN A 306 12.33 5.50 17.32
CA GLN A 306 13.73 5.75 17.71
C GLN A 306 14.64 4.57 17.43
N TYR A 307 15.94 4.85 17.25
CA TYR A 307 16.95 3.81 17.26
C TYR A 307 16.94 3.09 18.59
N ASP A 308 16.94 1.76 18.54
CA ASP A 308 17.11 0.99 19.76
C ASP A 308 18.52 1.23 20.36
N PRO A 309 18.73 0.94 21.66
CA PRO A 309 20.04 1.10 22.30
C PRO A 309 21.17 0.26 21.69
N PHE A 310 20.84 -0.69 20.81
CA PHE A 310 21.76 -1.64 20.18
C PHE A 310 22.06 -1.31 18.70
N GLY A 311 21.44 -0.25 18.16
CA GLY A 311 21.59 0.25 16.80
C GLY A 311 20.78 -0.49 15.72
N SER A 312 19.67 -1.15 16.06
CA SER A 312 18.91 -2.04 15.15
C SER A 312 18.01 -1.35 14.12
N GLY A 313 18.04 -0.01 14.05
CA GLY A 313 17.31 0.77 13.05
C GLY A 313 16.09 1.50 13.60
N THR A 314 15.26 2.02 12.70
CA THR A 314 13.96 2.64 12.97
C THR A 314 12.90 2.00 12.07
N GLY A 315 11.61 2.28 12.29
CA GLY A 315 10.51 1.84 11.42
C GLY A 315 10.55 2.59 10.09
N ALA A 316 11.55 2.28 9.27
CA ALA A 316 11.85 2.92 8.01
C ALA A 316 12.33 1.87 6.98
N ASN A 317 11.85 1.98 5.74
CA ASN A 317 12.37 1.23 4.60
C ASN A 317 12.43 2.12 3.35
N VAL A 318 13.03 1.62 2.28
CA VAL A 318 13.16 2.30 0.99
C VAL A 318 12.69 1.36 -0.11
N VAL A 319 11.90 1.88 -1.04
CA VAL A 319 11.39 1.17 -2.21
C VAL A 319 11.67 2.01 -3.45
N ALA A 320 12.36 1.42 -4.41
CA ALA A 320 12.67 2.05 -5.68
C ALA A 320 11.58 1.80 -6.72
N HIS A 321 11.31 2.80 -7.56
CA HIS A 321 10.35 2.68 -8.65
C HIS A 321 10.77 1.56 -9.62
N SER A 322 9.88 0.61 -9.85
CA SER A 322 10.19 -0.59 -10.65
C SER A 322 8.92 -1.22 -11.22
N LYS A 323 9.07 -2.18 -12.15
CA LYS A 323 7.92 -2.92 -12.70
C LYS A 323 7.33 -3.95 -11.71
N THR A 324 7.93 -4.15 -10.55
CA THR A 324 7.50 -5.06 -9.47
C THR A 324 7.28 -4.30 -8.16
N GLU A 325 6.95 -3.02 -8.25
CA GLU A 325 7.01 -2.08 -7.13
C GLU A 325 6.12 -2.46 -5.95
N TRP A 326 4.90 -2.99 -6.19
CA TRP A 326 4.05 -3.45 -5.10
C TRP A 326 4.58 -4.71 -4.42
N GLN A 327 5.22 -5.62 -5.16
CA GLN A 327 5.87 -6.79 -4.57
C GLN A 327 7.05 -6.36 -3.70
N VAL A 328 7.86 -5.42 -4.18
CA VAL A 328 8.99 -4.87 -3.42
C VAL A 328 8.47 -4.14 -2.18
N PHE A 329 7.43 -3.32 -2.32
CA PHE A 329 6.81 -2.66 -1.16
C PHE A 329 6.30 -3.68 -0.13
N ALA A 330 5.64 -4.75 -0.56
CA ALA A 330 5.18 -5.80 0.34
C ALA A 330 6.34 -6.54 1.03
N HIS A 331 7.41 -6.83 0.29
CA HIS A 331 8.65 -7.46 0.79
C HIS A 331 9.33 -6.59 1.86
N GLU A 332 9.59 -5.31 1.55
CA GLU A 332 10.24 -4.40 2.49
C GLU A 332 9.36 -4.08 3.70
N SER A 333 8.03 -4.08 3.52
CA SER A 333 7.08 -3.99 4.63
C SER A 333 7.14 -5.24 5.51
N ALA A 334 7.24 -6.44 4.95
CA ALA A 334 7.31 -7.67 5.75
C ALA A 334 8.60 -7.76 6.58
N HIS A 335 9.71 -7.20 6.09
CA HIS A 335 10.91 -6.98 6.92
C HIS A 335 10.62 -6.11 8.15
N MET A 336 9.80 -5.05 8.06
CA MET A 336 9.40 -4.27 9.24
C MET A 336 8.73 -5.14 10.32
N PHE A 337 7.97 -6.15 9.89
CA PHE A 337 7.33 -7.15 10.76
C PHE A 337 8.25 -8.30 11.15
N GLY A 338 9.53 -8.24 10.80
CA GLY A 338 10.54 -9.21 11.22
C GLY A 338 10.69 -10.42 10.32
N ALA A 339 10.14 -10.42 9.10
CA ALA A 339 10.39 -11.49 8.16
C ALA A 339 11.86 -11.59 7.77
N ASN A 340 12.34 -12.82 7.63
CA ASN A 340 13.59 -13.14 6.95
C ASN A 340 13.29 -13.52 5.50
N HIS A 341 14.33 -13.52 4.66
CA HIS A 341 14.20 -13.99 3.28
C HIS A 341 13.82 -15.46 3.23
N ASP A 342 13.04 -15.85 2.22
CA ASP A 342 12.85 -17.25 1.85
C ASP A 342 14.17 -17.85 1.34
N CYS A 343 14.38 -19.13 1.62
CA CYS A 343 15.60 -19.80 1.20
C CYS A 343 15.64 -19.99 -0.32
N SER A 344 16.81 -19.72 -0.90
CA SER A 344 17.11 -19.98 -2.30
C SER A 344 17.98 -21.22 -2.46
N SER A 345 18.14 -21.68 -3.69
CA SER A 345 19.09 -22.76 -4.00
C SER A 345 20.51 -22.50 -3.47
N ASP A 346 20.96 -21.24 -3.49
CA ASP A 346 22.26 -20.82 -2.99
C ASP A 346 22.34 -20.90 -1.46
N SER A 347 21.35 -20.38 -0.73
CA SER A 347 21.36 -20.43 0.75
C SER A 347 21.29 -21.87 1.27
N CYS A 348 20.53 -22.73 0.58
CA CYS A 348 20.42 -24.16 0.88
C CYS A 348 21.67 -24.98 0.54
N SER A 349 22.58 -24.44 -0.26
CA SER A 349 23.84 -25.12 -0.63
C SER A 349 24.98 -24.85 0.36
N SER A 350 24.78 -23.93 1.30
CA SER A 350 25.76 -23.59 2.34
C SER A 350 25.89 -24.72 3.37
N ASN A 351 27.07 -24.89 3.99
CA ASN A 351 27.30 -25.90 5.04
C ASN A 351 26.73 -25.50 6.42
N GLN A 352 25.86 -24.49 6.48
CA GLN A 352 25.19 -24.00 7.68
C GLN A 352 23.75 -24.52 7.74
N ASP A 353 23.13 -24.51 8.91
CA ASP A 353 21.70 -24.81 9.01
C ASP A 353 20.93 -23.65 8.36
N PRO A 354 20.26 -23.86 7.21
CA PRO A 354 19.61 -22.77 6.49
C PRO A 354 18.46 -22.15 7.29
N SER A 355 17.90 -22.85 8.29
CA SER A 355 16.85 -22.30 9.16
C SER A 355 17.34 -21.23 10.14
N GLU A 356 18.66 -21.04 10.28
CA GLU A 356 19.22 -19.95 11.08
C GLU A 356 19.28 -18.62 10.31
N ASP A 357 19.26 -18.67 8.97
CA ASP A 357 19.52 -17.51 8.10
C ASP A 357 18.39 -17.21 7.07
N CYS A 358 17.48 -18.16 6.81
CA CYS A 358 16.37 -18.00 5.87
C CYS A 358 15.13 -18.84 6.23
N CYS A 359 14.01 -18.54 5.57
CA CYS A 359 12.73 -19.24 5.69
C CYS A 359 12.65 -20.40 4.69
N PRO A 360 12.76 -21.68 5.11
CA PRO A 360 12.67 -22.81 4.19
C PRO A 360 11.22 -23.03 3.71
N LEU A 361 11.06 -23.63 2.52
CA LEU A 361 9.73 -23.92 1.95
C LEU A 361 8.86 -24.79 2.85
N SER A 362 9.48 -25.79 3.51
CA SER A 362 8.82 -26.66 4.48
C SER A 362 9.84 -27.30 5.42
N SER A 363 9.37 -28.07 6.39
CA SER A 363 10.23 -28.88 7.27
C SER A 363 11.11 -29.92 6.56
N SER A 364 10.86 -30.19 5.27
CA SER A 364 11.60 -31.20 4.49
C SER A 364 12.19 -30.67 3.18
N VAL A 365 11.87 -29.43 2.81
CA VAL A 365 12.34 -28.79 1.57
C VAL A 365 12.85 -27.40 1.94
N CYS A 366 14.14 -27.18 1.70
CA CYS A 366 14.79 -25.91 1.99
C CYS A 366 14.40 -24.84 0.94
N ASP A 367 14.75 -25.09 -0.33
CA ASP A 367 14.60 -24.11 -1.40
C ASP A 367 13.13 -23.78 -1.70
N ALA A 368 12.77 -22.51 -1.58
CA ALA A 368 11.44 -21.96 -1.87
C ALA A 368 11.23 -21.64 -3.35
N LYS A 369 12.24 -21.92 -4.21
CA LYS A 369 12.17 -21.88 -5.66
C LYS A 369 11.74 -20.53 -6.24
N GLU A 370 12.01 -19.45 -5.51
CA GLU A 370 11.70 -18.09 -5.95
C GLU A 370 10.19 -17.83 -6.17
N GLU A 371 9.32 -18.62 -5.50
CA GLU A 371 7.86 -18.58 -5.71
C GLU A 371 7.12 -17.59 -4.77
N TYR A 372 7.79 -17.01 -3.77
CA TYR A 372 7.17 -16.27 -2.67
C TYR A 372 7.79 -14.89 -2.44
N LEU A 373 7.01 -13.99 -1.82
CA LEU A 373 7.34 -12.56 -1.71
C LEU A 373 8.65 -12.28 -0.97
N MET A 374 9.05 -13.13 -0.01
CA MET A 374 10.32 -12.93 0.72
C MET A 374 11.53 -13.52 -0.01
N ASN A 375 11.40 -13.93 -1.27
CA ASN A 375 12.57 -14.20 -2.10
C ASN A 375 13.44 -12.94 -2.24
N PRO A 376 14.77 -13.01 -2.09
CA PRO A 376 15.69 -11.88 -2.34
C PRO A 376 15.66 -11.33 -3.77
N ILE A 377 14.88 -11.93 -4.68
CA ILE A 377 14.70 -11.43 -6.05
C ILE A 377 13.20 -11.32 -6.33
N ALA A 378 12.76 -10.11 -6.65
CA ALA A 378 11.37 -9.83 -6.98
C ALA A 378 11.04 -10.20 -8.43
N HIS A 379 9.91 -10.86 -8.62
CA HIS A 379 9.35 -11.20 -9.92
C HIS A 379 7.84 -10.97 -9.95
N LYS A 380 7.31 -10.61 -11.12
CA LYS A 380 5.89 -10.24 -11.31
C LYS A 380 4.88 -11.36 -11.05
N ARG A 381 5.32 -12.62 -11.01
CA ARG A 381 4.46 -13.79 -10.78
C ARG A 381 4.22 -14.09 -9.30
N ILE A 382 4.95 -13.43 -8.42
CA ILE A 382 4.89 -13.69 -6.98
C ILE A 382 3.68 -12.97 -6.40
N THR A 383 2.81 -13.72 -5.70
CA THR A 383 1.51 -13.23 -5.23
C THR A 383 1.23 -13.44 -3.75
N GLY A 384 2.15 -14.05 -3.00
CA GLY A 384 1.93 -14.34 -1.59
C GLY A 384 3.21 -14.65 -0.81
N PHE A 385 3.07 -14.67 0.51
CA PHE A 385 4.15 -15.06 1.43
C PHE A 385 4.24 -16.58 1.57
N SER A 386 5.44 -17.10 1.83
CA SER A 386 5.63 -18.52 2.11
C SER A 386 4.99 -18.88 3.46
N ALA A 387 4.64 -20.16 3.66
CA ALA A 387 4.13 -20.63 4.95
C ALA A 387 5.13 -20.37 6.10
N CYS A 388 6.44 -20.37 5.80
CA CYS A 388 7.47 -20.07 6.77
C CYS A 388 7.49 -18.58 7.14
N THR A 389 7.44 -17.67 6.16
CA THR A 389 7.30 -16.23 6.43
C THR A 389 6.07 -15.95 7.28
N VAL A 390 4.93 -16.57 6.94
CA VAL A 390 3.67 -16.36 7.67
C VAL A 390 3.82 -16.78 9.12
N GLY A 391 4.27 -18.02 9.34
CA GLY A 391 4.49 -18.55 10.69
C GLY A 391 5.52 -17.75 11.50
N SER A 392 6.60 -17.28 10.87
CA SER A 392 7.64 -16.48 11.52
C SER A 392 7.11 -15.14 12.03
N ILE A 393 6.41 -14.38 11.18
CA ILE A 393 5.80 -13.11 11.59
C ILE A 393 4.76 -13.34 12.70
N CYS A 394 3.83 -14.28 12.51
CA CYS A 394 2.79 -14.58 13.51
C CYS A 394 3.39 -14.99 14.86
N SER A 395 4.43 -15.84 14.84
CA SER A 395 5.17 -16.23 16.05
C SER A 395 5.81 -15.01 16.73
N LYS A 396 6.43 -14.09 15.98
CA LYS A 396 7.02 -12.86 16.54
C LYS A 396 5.97 -11.93 17.13
N ILE A 397 4.78 -11.85 16.55
CA ILE A 397 3.63 -11.11 17.10
C ILE A 397 3.19 -11.72 18.43
N SER A 398 2.86 -13.02 18.45
CA SER A 398 2.35 -13.69 19.66
C SER A 398 3.34 -13.71 20.83
N GLN A 399 4.64 -13.81 20.52
CA GLN A 399 5.72 -13.78 21.52
C GLN A 399 6.12 -12.36 21.94
N ALA A 400 5.49 -11.32 21.38
CA ALA A 400 5.86 -9.92 21.56
C ALA A 400 7.35 -9.65 21.26
N ALA A 401 7.90 -10.37 20.28
CA ALA A 401 9.28 -10.20 19.81
C ALA A 401 9.44 -8.98 18.88
N ILE A 402 8.32 -8.51 18.31
CA ILE A 402 8.21 -7.23 17.60
C ILE A 402 7.15 -6.36 18.29
N ASP A 403 7.29 -5.04 18.15
CA ASP A 403 6.36 -4.09 18.75
C ASP A 403 5.19 -3.80 17.81
N THR A 404 4.00 -4.26 18.19
CA THR A 404 2.78 -4.02 17.41
C THR A 404 1.78 -3.13 18.14
N GLN A 405 2.20 -2.40 19.18
CA GLN A 405 1.27 -1.63 20.02
C GLN A 405 0.63 -0.44 19.31
N CYS A 406 1.21 0.02 18.21
CA CYS A 406 0.66 1.10 17.39
C CYS A 406 -0.42 0.63 16.40
N LEU A 407 -0.62 -0.68 16.22
CA LEU A 407 -1.65 -1.24 15.37
C LEU A 407 -2.99 -1.22 16.10
N VAL A 408 -4.04 -0.73 15.44
CA VAL A 408 -5.36 -0.52 16.05
C VAL A 408 -6.42 -1.40 15.41
N THR A 409 -7.44 -1.81 16.16
CA THR A 409 -8.62 -2.45 15.57
C THR A 409 -9.56 -1.42 14.97
N PRO A 410 -10.35 -1.79 13.93
CA PRO A 410 -11.45 -0.93 13.46
C PRO A 410 -12.41 -0.52 14.59
N LYS A 411 -12.66 -1.43 15.54
CA LYS A 411 -13.50 -1.17 16.71
C LYS A 411 -12.87 -0.20 17.72
N GLU A 412 -11.56 -0.21 17.92
CA GLU A 412 -10.87 0.79 18.76
C GLU A 412 -10.92 2.18 18.12
N VAL A 413 -10.88 2.26 16.79
CA VAL A 413 -11.11 3.51 16.05
C VAL A 413 -12.54 4.01 16.29
N GLU A 414 -13.53 3.13 16.23
CA GLU A 414 -14.96 3.44 16.47
C GLU A 414 -15.27 3.78 17.95
N GLU A 415 -14.84 2.96 18.91
CA GLU A 415 -15.21 3.05 20.34
C GLU A 415 -14.52 4.21 21.07
N LEU A 416 -13.33 4.59 20.64
CA LEU A 416 -12.64 5.76 21.18
C LEU A 416 -13.16 7.07 20.57
N GLY A 417 -14.17 7.01 19.67
CA GLY A 417 -14.68 8.16 18.94
C GLY A 417 -13.56 8.88 18.19
N GLY A 418 -12.61 8.14 17.60
CA GLY A 418 -11.42 8.73 16.95
C GLY A 418 -10.30 9.20 17.88
N LYS A 419 -10.25 8.84 19.17
CA LYS A 419 -9.19 9.30 20.12
C LYS A 419 -7.87 8.52 20.11
N VAL A 420 -7.70 7.50 19.27
CA VAL A 420 -6.35 7.22 18.73
C VAL A 420 -6.00 8.48 17.94
N ASN A 421 -4.84 9.14 18.07
CA ASN A 421 -4.52 10.40 17.38
C ASN A 421 -4.83 10.37 15.86
N LEU A 422 -6.09 10.59 15.53
CA LEU A 422 -6.77 10.60 14.24
C LEU A 422 -7.55 11.91 14.33
N PRO A 423 -7.20 12.93 13.52
CA PRO A 423 -7.84 14.24 13.61
C PRO A 423 -9.37 14.19 13.42
N ASP A 424 -10.04 15.24 13.89
CA ASP A 424 -11.50 15.30 14.05
C ASP A 424 -12.22 15.55 12.70
N GLY A 425 -13.42 14.95 12.52
CA GLY A 425 -14.25 15.10 11.31
C GLY A 425 -14.59 16.56 10.95
N GLN A 426 -14.74 16.81 9.65
CA GLN A 426 -14.94 18.13 9.06
C GLN A 426 -16.40 18.38 8.66
N CYS A 427 -17.08 19.13 9.53
CA CYS A 427 -18.42 19.60 9.29
C CYS A 427 -18.55 20.48 8.04
N GLY A 428 -19.45 20.10 7.14
CA GLY A 428 -19.90 20.91 6.01
C GLY A 428 -19.52 20.36 4.64
N ASN A 429 -19.11 19.10 4.55
CA ASN A 429 -18.76 18.43 3.30
C ASN A 429 -19.90 17.53 2.76
N GLY A 430 -21.00 17.39 3.50
CA GLY A 430 -22.19 16.64 3.10
C GLY A 430 -22.14 15.15 3.43
N ILE A 431 -21.18 14.73 4.25
CA ILE A 431 -21.01 13.36 4.72
C ILE A 431 -21.04 13.37 6.24
N VAL A 432 -21.91 12.57 6.85
CA VAL A 432 -21.98 12.50 8.31
C VAL A 432 -20.75 11.76 8.84
N GLU A 433 -19.89 12.48 9.55
CA GLU A 433 -18.62 12.00 10.10
C GLU A 433 -18.65 11.81 11.63
N THR A 434 -17.53 11.35 12.19
CA THR A 434 -17.44 11.09 13.64
C THR A 434 -17.50 12.40 14.42
N GLY A 435 -18.56 12.58 15.21
CA GLY A 435 -18.84 13.82 15.95
C GLY A 435 -20.02 14.62 15.39
N GLU A 436 -20.55 14.21 14.24
CA GLU A 436 -21.64 14.87 13.54
C GLU A 436 -22.92 14.05 13.65
N ALA A 437 -24.03 14.73 13.91
CA ALA A 437 -25.35 14.11 13.87
C ALA A 437 -25.95 14.17 12.45
N CYS A 438 -25.50 15.11 11.62
CA CYS A 438 -25.92 15.34 10.25
C CYS A 438 -24.87 16.19 9.52
N ASP A 439 -24.80 16.13 8.19
CA ASP A 439 -24.04 17.11 7.40
C ASP A 439 -24.76 17.36 6.07
N CYS A 440 -25.07 18.62 5.81
CA CYS A 440 -25.80 19.05 4.63
C CYS A 440 -24.93 19.78 3.59
N GLY A 441 -23.60 19.81 3.76
CA GLY A 441 -22.69 20.41 2.80
C GLY A 441 -22.33 21.87 3.08
N GLY A 442 -22.40 22.31 4.34
CA GLY A 442 -21.88 23.61 4.78
C GLY A 442 -22.48 24.79 4.03
N ASP A 443 -21.65 25.55 3.31
CA ASP A 443 -22.08 26.67 2.45
C ASP A 443 -22.96 26.23 1.26
N SER A 444 -22.91 24.95 0.89
CA SER A 444 -23.73 24.34 -0.16
C SER A 444 -25.03 23.71 0.38
N CYS A 445 -25.30 23.86 1.68
CA CYS A 445 -26.49 23.33 2.32
C CYS A 445 -27.76 24.01 1.81
N ASP A 446 -28.60 23.25 1.11
CA ASP A 446 -29.86 23.75 0.57
C ASP A 446 -30.90 24.04 1.68
N GLU A 447 -31.97 24.76 1.34
CA GLU A 447 -33.00 25.15 2.32
C GLU A 447 -33.68 23.93 3.00
N SER A 448 -33.64 22.76 2.36
CA SER A 448 -34.23 21.53 2.89
C SER A 448 -33.29 20.82 3.88
N GLY A 449 -31.99 20.77 3.60
CA GLY A 449 -30.95 20.30 4.50
C GLY A 449 -30.75 21.22 5.70
N ALA A 450 -30.74 22.53 5.47
CA ALA A 450 -30.56 23.55 6.51
C ALA A 450 -31.75 23.61 7.50
N ARG A 451 -32.88 22.98 7.16
CA ARG A 451 -34.06 22.90 8.02
C ARG A 451 -33.85 21.95 9.20
N CYS A 452 -33.08 20.88 8.99
CA CYS A 452 -32.84 19.85 10.01
C CYS A 452 -31.40 19.84 10.50
N CYS A 453 -30.44 20.15 9.64
CA CYS A 453 -29.04 20.16 9.97
C CYS A 453 -28.51 21.58 10.18
N ASP A 454 -27.70 21.79 11.22
CA ASP A 454 -26.91 23.00 11.38
C ASP A 454 -25.63 22.91 10.52
N PRO A 455 -25.50 23.70 9.45
CA PRO A 455 -24.36 23.61 8.54
C PRO A 455 -23.03 24.07 9.14
N THR A 456 -23.04 24.67 10.34
CA THR A 456 -21.81 25.11 11.02
C THR A 456 -21.35 24.11 12.08
N THR A 457 -22.27 23.35 12.66
CA THR A 457 -21.98 22.45 13.80
C THR A 457 -22.23 20.97 13.48
N CYS A 458 -22.90 20.69 12.35
CA CYS A 458 -23.25 19.36 11.87
C CYS A 458 -24.03 18.56 12.92
N GLN A 459 -24.88 19.28 13.65
CA GLN A 459 -25.82 18.74 14.63
C GLN A 459 -27.27 18.97 14.18
N TRP A 460 -28.18 18.11 14.65
CA TRP A 460 -29.60 18.31 14.43
C TRP A 460 -30.09 19.57 15.14
N LYS A 461 -30.82 20.44 14.44
CA LYS A 461 -31.43 21.65 15.04
C LYS A 461 -32.57 21.33 16.00
N ASP A 462 -33.28 20.23 15.78
CA ASP A 462 -34.36 19.71 16.63
C ASP A 462 -34.33 18.17 16.63
N GLU A 463 -33.72 17.58 17.67
CA GLU A 463 -33.49 16.13 17.78
C GLU A 463 -34.78 15.29 17.64
N ASP A 464 -35.94 15.74 18.12
CA ASP A 464 -37.17 14.93 18.11
C ASP A 464 -37.92 14.92 16.77
N SER A 465 -37.72 15.92 15.91
CA SER A 465 -38.48 16.07 14.65
C SER A 465 -37.68 15.69 13.41
N CYS A 466 -36.36 15.80 13.48
CA CYS A 466 -35.43 15.51 12.39
C CYS A 466 -34.70 14.16 12.54
N SER A 467 -34.67 13.56 13.74
CA SER A 467 -34.09 12.21 13.93
C SER A 467 -34.95 11.06 13.41
N LEU A 468 -36.21 11.34 13.00
CA LEU A 468 -37.20 10.32 12.63
C LEU A 468 -37.32 10.05 11.13
N SER A 469 -36.47 10.64 10.28
CA SER A 469 -36.29 10.17 8.90
C SER A 469 -35.14 9.16 8.84
N GLN A 470 -35.56 7.90 8.72
CA GLN A 470 -34.82 6.65 8.70
C GLN A 470 -33.41 6.64 8.07
N HIS A 471 -32.55 5.83 8.68
CA HIS A 471 -31.52 5.04 7.97
C HIS A 471 -32.10 4.48 6.64
N GLY A 472 -31.54 4.92 5.52
CA GLY A 472 -31.75 4.32 4.20
C GLY A 472 -32.61 5.15 3.24
N SER A 473 -32.09 5.29 2.02
CA SER A 473 -32.65 5.88 0.80
C SER A 473 -32.51 7.40 0.62
N GLY A 474 -31.43 7.74 -0.10
CA GLY A 474 -31.27 8.88 -0.99
C GLY A 474 -30.24 8.49 -2.04
#